data_AF-B6IPG1-F1
#
_entry.id   AF-B6IPG1-F1
#
_cell.length_a   1.000
_cell.length_b   1.000
_cell.length_c   1.000
_cell.angle_alpha   90.00
_cell.angle_beta   90.00
_cell.angle_gamma   90.00
#
_symmetry.space_group_name_H-M   'P 1'
#
loop_
_entity.id
_entity.type
_entity.pdbx_description
1 polymer ?
#
loop_
_entity_poly.entity_id
_entity_poly.type
_entity_poly.pdbx_seq_one_letter_code
_entity_poly.pdbx_strand_id
1 'polypeptide(L)'
;MNALEIAVFALALAGSGDPFVCQLQMNRVSCTNGYVASRNGQGNIEFDNGVEVLRLMDGTLAFSNGITTHWGSAGWVQFSNGMAVRRDRDGSFRSSNGLVCRAEGNMAAICAR
;
A
#
# COMPACT_ATOMS: atom_id res chain seq x y z
N MET A 1 5.76 5.42 -9.78
CA MET A 1 5.35 4.28 -8.93
C MET A 1 6.41 4.13 -7.87
N ASN A 2 6.04 4.03 -6.60
CA ASN A 2 6.97 4.04 -5.48
C ASN A 2 6.82 2.73 -4.69
N ALA A 3 7.93 2.05 -4.37
CA ALA A 3 7.92 0.80 -3.61
C ALA A 3 7.22 0.93 -2.25
N LEU A 4 7.36 2.07 -1.55
CA LEU A 4 6.70 2.32 -0.28
C LEU A 4 5.18 2.47 -0.42
N GLU A 5 4.73 3.18 -1.45
CA GLU A 5 3.30 3.32 -1.75
C GLU A 5 2.67 1.95 -2.05
N ILE A 6 3.33 1.16 -2.90
CA ILE A 6 2.88 -0.21 -3.20
C ILE A 6 2.90 -1.09 -1.96
N ALA A 7 3.91 -0.97 -1.10
CA ALA A 7 3.98 -1.76 0.14
C ALA A 7 2.79 -1.47 1.06
N VAL A 8 2.37 -0.21 1.20
CA VAL A 8 1.18 0.17 1.98
C VAL A 8 -0.10 -0.41 1.37
N PHE A 9 -0.22 -0.41 0.04
CA PHE A 9 -1.39 -0.98 -0.64
C PHE A 9 -1.42 -2.50 -0.56
N ALA A 10 -0.26 -3.17 -0.73
CA ALA A 10 -0.13 -4.61 -0.56
C ALA A 10 -0.46 -5.03 0.88
N LEU A 11 -0.06 -4.24 1.89
CA LEU A 11 -0.46 -4.45 3.29
C LEU A 11 -1.98 -4.34 3.47
N ALA A 12 -2.60 -3.31 2.89
CA ALA A 12 -4.04 -3.12 2.97
C ALA A 12 -4.81 -4.26 2.28
N LEU A 13 -4.29 -4.78 1.17
CA LEU A 13 -4.87 -5.92 0.45
C LEU A 13 -4.70 -7.25 1.19
N ALA A 14 -3.52 -7.49 1.76
CA ALA A 14 -3.21 -8.73 2.47
C ALA A 14 -4.07 -8.88 3.74
N GLY A 15 -4.26 -7.78 4.50
CA GLY A 15 -4.93 -7.79 5.80
C GLY A 15 -4.15 -8.53 6.92
N SER A 16 -3.21 -9.40 6.57
CA SER A 16 -2.32 -10.12 7.49
C SER A 16 -1.13 -9.27 7.94
N GLY A 17 -0.56 -9.64 9.10
CA GLY A 17 0.50 -8.89 9.80
C GLY A 17 1.89 -9.51 9.68
N ASP A 18 2.14 -10.32 8.65
CA ASP A 18 3.45 -10.93 8.43
C ASP A 18 4.41 -9.93 7.76
N PRO A 19 5.67 -9.82 8.21
CA PRO A 19 6.65 -8.95 7.57
C PRO A 19 6.90 -9.29 6.11
N PHE A 20 7.13 -8.27 5.28
CA PHE A 20 7.43 -8.44 3.87
C PHE A 20 8.26 -7.29 3.31
N VAL A 21 8.83 -7.52 2.13
CA VAL A 21 9.64 -6.55 1.39
C VAL A 21 9.06 -6.37 0.00
N CYS A 22 9.01 -5.14 -0.49
CA CYS A 22 8.65 -4.81 -1.87
C CYS A 22 9.85 -4.19 -2.59
N GLN A 23 10.11 -4.63 -3.81
CA GLN A 23 11.20 -4.13 -4.66
C GLN A 23 10.67 -3.63 -6.00
N LEU A 24 11.04 -2.41 -6.35
CA LEU A 24 10.84 -1.81 -7.66
C LEU A 24 11.90 -2.34 -8.63
N GLN A 25 11.43 -3.00 -9.68
CA GLN A 25 12.23 -3.48 -10.79
C GLN A 25 11.62 -2.96 -12.10
N MET A 26 12.37 -2.11 -12.80
CA MET A 26 11.90 -1.40 -14.00
C MET A 26 10.59 -0.63 -13.73
N ASN A 27 9.45 -1.16 -14.20
CA ASN A 27 8.11 -0.56 -14.06
C ASN A 27 7.15 -1.46 -13.26
N ARG A 28 7.68 -2.36 -12.44
CA ARG A 28 6.92 -3.28 -11.60
C ARG A 28 7.46 -3.28 -10.18
N VAL A 29 6.60 -3.39 -9.18
CA VAL A 29 6.98 -3.62 -7.79
C VAL A 29 6.54 -5.03 -7.41
N SER A 30 7.49 -5.87 -6.98
CA SER A 30 7.22 -7.23 -6.52
C SER A 30 7.40 -7.30 -5.01
N CYS A 31 6.43 -7.88 -4.31
CA CYS A 31 6.45 -8.00 -2.86
C CYS A 31 6.55 -9.46 -2.41
N THR A 32 7.27 -9.73 -1.33
CA THR A 32 7.47 -11.10 -0.81
C THR A 32 6.20 -11.70 -0.20
N ASN A 33 5.15 -10.90 0.03
CA ASN A 33 3.82 -11.37 0.42
C ASN A 33 2.95 -11.81 -0.79
N GLY A 34 3.55 -11.93 -1.98
CA GLY A 34 2.90 -12.48 -3.17
C GLY A 34 2.22 -11.46 -4.06
N TYR A 35 2.14 -10.18 -3.67
CA TYR A 35 1.57 -9.13 -4.50
C TYR A 35 2.59 -8.57 -5.48
N VAL A 36 2.16 -8.36 -6.71
CA VAL A 36 2.96 -7.67 -7.74
C VAL A 36 2.14 -6.54 -8.33
N ALA A 37 2.69 -5.33 -8.37
CA ALA A 37 2.01 -4.15 -8.90
C ALA A 37 2.74 -3.53 -10.10
N SER A 38 1.98 -3.04 -11.07
CA SER A 38 2.49 -2.24 -12.19
C SER A 38 1.54 -1.09 -12.51
N ARG A 39 1.92 -0.22 -13.45
CA ARG A 39 0.97 0.74 -14.02
C ARG A 39 0.22 0.11 -15.19
N ASN A 40 -1.11 0.25 -15.20
CA ASN A 40 -1.93 -0.14 -16.35
C ASN A 40 -1.84 0.94 -17.47
N GLY A 41 -2.51 0.71 -18.60
CA GLY A 41 -2.51 1.63 -19.75
C GLY A 41 -3.11 3.02 -19.47
N GLN A 42 -3.84 3.18 -18.36
CA GLN A 42 -4.41 4.44 -17.89
C GLN A 42 -3.53 5.13 -16.85
N GLY A 43 -2.41 4.51 -16.46
CA GLY A 43 -1.47 5.02 -15.45
C GLY A 43 -1.84 4.69 -14.01
N ASN A 44 -2.97 4.00 -13.78
CA ASN A 44 -3.39 3.53 -12.46
C ASN A 44 -2.48 2.40 -11.97
N ILE A 45 -2.42 2.20 -10.65
CA ILE A 45 -1.73 1.04 -10.09
C ILE A 45 -2.65 -0.17 -10.24
N GLU A 46 -2.14 -1.24 -10.83
CA GLU A 46 -2.83 -2.52 -10.99
C GLU A 46 -1.97 -3.62 -10.37
N PHE A 47 -2.59 -4.43 -9.51
CA PHE A 47 -2.01 -5.62 -8.94
C PHE A 47 -2.27 -6.84 -9.84
N ASP A 48 -1.37 -7.81 -9.79
CA ASP A 48 -1.42 -9.06 -10.56
C ASP A 48 -2.65 -9.93 -10.28
N ASN A 49 -3.30 -9.73 -9.15
CA ASN A 49 -4.60 -10.32 -8.84
C ASN A 49 -5.80 -9.57 -9.46
N GLY A 50 -5.57 -8.59 -10.34
CA GLY A 50 -6.59 -7.80 -11.03
C GLY A 50 -7.16 -6.64 -10.21
N VAL A 51 -6.61 -6.35 -9.02
CA VAL A 51 -7.07 -5.21 -8.22
C VAL A 51 -6.39 -3.92 -8.67
N GLU A 52 -7.19 -2.93 -9.04
CA GLU A 52 -6.72 -1.59 -9.41
C GLU A 52 -6.89 -0.63 -8.23
N VAL A 53 -5.94 0.29 -8.05
CA VAL A 53 -6.02 1.38 -7.08
C VAL A 53 -6.28 2.68 -7.81
N LEU A 54 -7.44 3.26 -7.53
CA LEU A 54 -7.91 4.53 -8.05
C LEU A 54 -7.76 5.60 -6.97
N ARG A 55 -7.19 6.74 -7.35
CA ARG A 55 -7.14 7.94 -6.51
C ARG A 55 -8.24 8.89 -6.97
N LEU A 56 -9.24 9.07 -6.12
CA LEU A 56 -10.36 9.97 -6.37
C LEU A 56 -9.94 11.43 -6.18
N MET A 57 -10.75 12.37 -6.69
CA MET A 57 -10.44 13.80 -6.67
C MET A 57 -10.35 14.39 -5.26
N ASP A 58 -11.06 13.81 -4.30
CA ASP A 58 -11.04 14.16 -2.87
C ASP A 58 -9.84 13.57 -2.12
N GLY A 59 -8.98 12.81 -2.81
CA GLY A 59 -7.83 12.13 -2.23
C GLY A 59 -8.15 10.74 -1.64
N THR A 60 -9.41 10.31 -1.70
CA THR A 60 -9.82 8.95 -1.30
C THR A 60 -9.20 7.92 -2.24
N LEU A 61 -8.72 6.82 -1.67
CA LEU A 61 -8.30 5.64 -2.43
C LEU A 61 -9.47 4.66 -2.52
N ALA A 62 -9.73 4.19 -3.74
CA ALA A 62 -10.70 3.16 -4.04
C ALA A 62 -10.01 2.00 -4.76
N PHE A 63 -10.20 0.79 -4.26
CA PHE A 63 -9.69 -0.43 -4.84
C PHE A 63 -10.82 -1.11 -5.62
N SER A 64 -10.53 -1.65 -6.80
CA SER A 64 -11.54 -2.26 -7.66
C SER A 64 -12.23 -3.49 -7.03
N ASN A 65 -11.65 -4.08 -5.98
CA ASN A 65 -12.26 -5.13 -5.17
C ASN A 65 -13.25 -4.63 -4.10
N GLY A 66 -13.57 -3.33 -4.09
CA GLY A 66 -14.54 -2.73 -3.17
C GLY A 66 -13.94 -2.18 -1.87
N ILE A 67 -12.62 -2.29 -1.66
CA ILE A 67 -11.98 -1.64 -0.52
C ILE A 67 -11.92 -0.13 -0.79
N THR A 68 -12.36 0.67 0.17
CA THR A 68 -12.30 2.14 0.10
C THR A 68 -11.63 2.69 1.35
N THR A 69 -11.10 3.91 1.25
CA THR A 69 -10.52 4.60 2.40
C THR A 69 -11.38 5.74 2.88
N HIS A 70 -11.28 6.06 4.17
CA HIS A 70 -11.73 7.33 4.72
C HIS A 70 -10.75 7.84 5.78
N TRP A 71 -10.79 9.13 6.08
CA TRP A 71 -10.03 9.70 7.17
C TRP A 71 -10.68 9.34 8.51
N GLY A 72 -9.92 8.65 9.37
CA GLY A 72 -10.28 8.38 10.75
C GLY A 72 -9.76 9.45 11.72
N SER A 73 -9.90 9.18 13.01
CA SER A 73 -9.34 10.04 14.05
C SER A 73 -7.80 10.02 14.05
N ALA A 74 -7.18 11.08 14.58
CA ALA A 74 -5.74 11.17 14.79
C ALA A 74 -4.85 10.92 13.55
N GLY A 75 -5.35 11.25 12.36
CA GLY A 75 -4.60 11.20 11.09
C GLY A 75 -4.46 9.80 10.50
N TRP A 76 -5.22 8.82 10.98
CA TRP A 76 -5.27 7.48 10.39
C TRP A 76 -6.12 7.49 9.12
N VAL A 77 -5.64 6.81 8.09
CA VAL A 77 -6.42 6.40 6.93
C VAL A 77 -7.01 5.02 7.25
N GLN A 78 -8.33 4.93 7.24
CA GLN A 78 -9.09 3.72 7.56
C GLN A 78 -9.55 3.06 6.27
N PHE A 79 -9.24 1.78 6.08
CA PHE A 79 -9.73 0.96 4.99
C PHE A 79 -11.01 0.23 5.41
N SER A 80 -11.95 0.07 4.49
CA SER A 80 -13.23 -0.58 4.77
C SER A 80 -13.12 -2.06 5.18
N ASN A 81 -11.96 -2.69 4.97
CA ASN A 81 -11.65 -4.05 5.42
C ASN A 81 -11.09 -4.12 6.86
N GLY A 82 -11.10 -3.01 7.61
CA GLY A 82 -10.65 -2.97 9.01
C GLY A 82 -9.15 -2.68 9.19
N MET A 83 -8.40 -2.58 8.10
CA MET A 83 -7.01 -2.10 8.15
C MET A 83 -6.98 -0.58 8.35
N ALA A 84 -6.01 -0.09 9.08
CA ALA A 84 -5.73 1.34 9.20
C ALA A 84 -4.24 1.60 9.00
N VAL A 85 -3.89 2.72 8.38
CA VAL A 85 -2.49 3.16 8.24
C VAL A 85 -2.35 4.63 8.60
N ARG A 86 -1.21 4.99 9.18
CA ARG A 86 -0.86 6.37 9.50
C ARG A 86 0.56 6.65 9.08
N ARG A 87 0.77 7.79 8.44
CA ARG A 87 2.10 8.30 8.14
C ARG A 87 2.75 8.88 9.39
N ASP A 88 3.92 8.36 9.77
CA ASP A 88 4.74 8.92 10.85
C ASP A 88 5.65 10.05 10.30
N ARG A 89 6.26 10.83 11.20
CA ARG A 89 7.03 12.05 10.83
C ARG A 89 8.25 11.78 9.97
N ASP A 90 8.84 10.60 10.10
CA ASP A 90 9.98 10.13 9.33
C ASP A 90 9.58 9.65 7.92
N GLY A 91 8.29 9.69 7.59
CA GLY A 91 7.76 9.25 6.31
C GLY A 91 7.43 7.76 6.24
N SER A 92 7.66 7.00 7.32
CA SER A 92 7.18 5.62 7.42
C SER A 92 5.66 5.57 7.61
N PHE A 93 5.07 4.39 7.41
CA PHE A 93 3.64 4.14 7.57
C PHE A 93 3.42 3.03 8.59
N ARG A 94 2.82 3.37 9.73
CA ARG A 94 2.40 2.42 10.74
C ARG A 94 1.01 1.90 10.44
N SER A 95 0.77 0.62 10.64
CA SER A 95 -0.55 -0.01 10.45
C SER A 95 -1.21 -0.44 11.77
N SER A 96 -2.52 -0.67 11.72
CA SER A 96 -3.31 -1.22 12.84
C SER A 96 -2.89 -2.63 13.24
N ASN A 97 -2.29 -3.41 12.34
CA ASN A 97 -1.78 -4.76 12.63
C ASN A 97 -0.33 -4.77 13.16
N GLY A 98 0.23 -3.59 13.46
CA GLY A 98 1.52 -3.45 14.14
C GLY A 98 2.75 -3.44 13.23
N LEU A 99 2.58 -3.52 11.91
CA LEU A 99 3.67 -3.34 10.95
C LEU A 99 3.97 -1.84 10.72
N VAL A 100 5.23 -1.57 10.39
CA VAL A 100 5.73 -0.28 9.96
C VAL A 100 6.40 -0.46 8.60
N CYS A 101 5.81 0.13 7.57
CA CYS A 101 6.36 0.18 6.23
C CYS A 101 7.26 1.41 6.08
N ARG A 102 8.51 1.21 5.68
CA ARG A 102 9.49 2.27 5.46
C ARG A 102 10.23 2.06 4.15
N ALA A 103 10.62 3.15 3.50
CA ALA A 103 11.46 3.08 2.32
C ALA A 103 12.86 2.57 2.68
N GLU A 104 13.41 1.72 1.82
CA GLU A 104 14.80 1.27 1.86
C GLU A 104 15.46 1.73 0.55
N GLY A 105 16.10 2.89 0.61
CA GLY A 105 16.56 3.59 -0.58
C GLY A 105 15.43 3.96 -1.54
N ASN A 106 15.74 4.04 -2.84
CA ASN A 106 14.79 4.47 -3.87
C ASN A 106 14.04 3.30 -4.52
N MET A 107 14.47 2.07 -4.27
CA MET A 107 14.01 0.88 -5.01
C MET A 107 13.31 -0.14 -4.13
N ALA A 108 13.35 -0.01 -2.80
CA ALA A 108 12.74 -1.00 -1.92
C ALA A 108 11.92 -0.35 -0.80
N ALA A 109 11.04 -1.15 -0.21
CA ALA A 109 10.35 -0.84 1.01
C ALA A 109 10.23 -2.10 1.86
N ILE A 110 10.38 -1.95 3.17
CA ILE A 110 10.26 -3.03 4.15
C ILE A 110 9.07 -2.71 5.05
N CYS A 111 8.19 -3.70 5.24
CA CYS A 111 7.15 -3.69 6.27
C CYS A 111 7.50 -4.72 7.35
N ALA A 112 7.80 -4.26 8.55
CA ALA A 112 8.21 -5.10 9.69
C ALA A 112 7.67 -4.52 11.02
N ARG A 113 7.76 -5.28 12.11
CA ARG A 113 7.37 -4.80 13.46
C ARG A 113 8.39 -3.83 14.05
#